data_AF-A0A7X8NB17-F1
#
_entry.id   AF-A0A7X8NB17-F1
#
_cell.length_a   1.000
_cell.length_b   1.000
_cell.length_c   1.000
_cell.angle_alpha   90.00
_cell.angle_beta   90.00
_cell.angle_gamma   90.00
#
_symmetry.space_group_name_H-M   'P 1'
#
loop_
_entity.id
_entity.type
_entity.pdbx_description
1 polymer ?
#
loop_
_entity_poly.entity_id
_entity_poly.type
_entity_poly.pdbx_seq_one_letter_code
_entity_poly.pdbx_strand_id
1 'polypeptide(L)'
;MKKSHYVTILSLLISSTTFAQIGGIEDSVNDVSDTIRTIFPIILGVIFLIGFLFNAGHFFGENADLKKGITRVLVFVLIAGAVVGIFTYLISIVV
;
A
#
# COMPACT_ATOMS: atom_id res chain seq x y z
N MET A 1 -54.31 13.13 8.15
CA MET A 1 -53.49 12.13 7.41
C MET A 1 -52.54 12.76 6.40
N LYS A 2 -52.98 13.68 5.51
CA LYS A 2 -52.12 14.30 4.48
C LYS A 2 -50.83 14.96 5.01
N LYS A 3 -50.89 15.67 6.14
CA LYS A 3 -49.70 16.30 6.78
C LYS A 3 -48.62 15.30 7.23
N SER A 4 -49.01 14.08 7.63
CA SER A 4 -48.08 13.04 8.05
C SER A 4 -47.26 12.51 6.87
N HIS A 5 -47.86 12.40 5.68
CA HIS A 5 -47.15 11.93 4.50
C HIS A 5 -46.04 12.89 4.07
N TYR A 6 -46.24 14.21 4.20
CA TYR A 6 -45.19 15.18 3.90
C TYR A 6 -43.99 15.07 4.85
N VAL A 7 -44.25 14.82 6.15
CA VAL A 7 -43.18 14.61 7.14
C VAL A 7 -42.42 13.31 6.86
N THR A 8 -43.11 12.23 6.50
CA THR A 8 -42.47 10.96 6.14
C THR A 8 -41.61 11.10 4.88
N ILE A 9 -42.09 11.80 3.85
CA ILE A 9 -41.34 12.05 2.61
C ILE A 9 -40.10 12.89 2.90
N LEU A 10 -40.24 13.96 3.69
CA LEU A 10 -39.10 14.80 4.07
C LEU A 10 -38.06 14.01 4.88
N SER A 11 -38.50 13.16 5.81
CA SER A 11 -37.61 12.29 6.57
C SER A 11 -36.88 11.28 5.69
N LEU A 12 -37.56 10.72 4.68
CA LEU A 12 -36.96 9.78 3.72
C LEU A 12 -35.84 10.44 2.90
N LEU A 13 -36.07 11.68 2.47
CA LEU A 13 -35.10 12.45 1.69
C LEU A 13 -33.85 12.79 2.52
N ILE A 14 -34.01 13.15 3.79
CA ILE A 14 -32.89 13.46 4.70
C ILE A 14 -32.10 12.18 5.06
N SER A 15 -32.75 11.03 5.21
CA SER A 15 -32.05 9.77 5.47
C SER A 15 -31.19 9.33 4.27
N SER A 16 -31.62 9.60 3.03
CA SER A 16 -30.86 9.20 1.83
C SER A 16 -29.46 9.85 1.73
N THR A 17 -29.31 11.10 2.20
CA THR A 17 -28.02 11.80 2.16
C THR A 17 -27.02 11.24 3.17
N THR A 18 -27.50 10.73 4.30
CA THR A 18 -26.64 10.11 5.34
C THR A 18 -26.07 8.75 4.92
N PHE A 19 -26.75 8.01 4.03
CA PHE A 19 -26.22 6.74 3.50
C PHE A 19 -25.16 6.95 2.41
N ALA A 20 -25.20 8.05 1.66
CA ALA A 20 -24.19 8.39 0.65
C ALA A 20 -22.81 8.71 1.25
N GLN A 21 -22.75 9.14 2.52
CA GLN A 21 -21.48 9.43 3.20
C GLN A 21 -20.72 8.19 3.67
N ILE A 22 -21.38 7.06 3.89
CA ILE A 22 -20.73 5.83 4.35
C ILE A 22 -20.03 5.12 3.18
N GLY A 23 -20.66 5.08 1.99
CA GLY A 23 -20.04 4.53 0.78
C GLY A 23 -18.84 5.35 0.28
N GLY A 24 -18.91 6.69 0.36
CA GLY A 24 -17.84 7.56 -0.15
C GLY A 24 -16.48 7.41 0.56
N ILE A 25 -16.45 6.97 1.83
CA ILE A 25 -15.19 6.70 2.55
C ILE A 25 -14.60 5.37 2.08
N GLU A 26 -15.42 4.34 1.90
CA GLU A 26 -14.97 3.04 1.40
C GLU A 26 -14.37 3.17 -0.01
N ASP A 27 -15.05 3.90 -0.90
CA ASP A 27 -14.54 4.22 -2.24
C ASP A 27 -13.20 4.98 -2.18
N SER A 28 -13.10 5.99 -1.31
CA SER A 28 -11.84 6.74 -1.13
C SER A 28 -10.70 5.87 -0.61
N VAL A 29 -10.98 4.93 0.31
CA VAL A 29 -9.98 4.00 0.85
C VAL A 29 -9.55 3.01 -0.23
N ASN A 30 -10.48 2.54 -1.07
CA ASN A 30 -10.19 1.64 -2.19
C ASN A 30 -9.30 2.34 -3.24
N ASP A 31 -9.63 3.57 -3.62
CA ASP A 31 -8.82 4.36 -4.57
C ASP A 31 -7.37 4.56 -4.08
N VAL A 32 -7.22 4.88 -2.78
CA VAL A 32 -5.90 5.00 -2.15
C VAL A 32 -5.18 3.65 -2.13
N SER A 33 -5.88 2.58 -1.75
CA SER A 33 -5.34 1.21 -1.72
C SER A 33 -4.82 0.79 -3.09
N ASP A 34 -5.60 1.01 -4.15
CA ASP A 34 -5.23 0.66 -5.53
C ASP A 34 -4.07 1.50 -6.07
N THR A 35 -4.03 2.77 -5.69
CA THR A 35 -2.89 3.64 -5.98
C THR A 35 -1.61 3.11 -5.32
N ILE A 36 -1.68 2.75 -4.03
CA ILE A 36 -0.53 2.19 -3.29
C ILE A 36 -0.12 0.84 -3.90
N ARG A 37 -1.06 -0.06 -4.22
CA ARG A 37 -0.79 -1.36 -4.86
C ARG A 37 -0.03 -1.20 -6.18
N THR A 38 -0.35 -0.17 -6.95
CA THR A 38 0.30 0.12 -8.24
C THR A 38 1.71 0.67 -8.06
N ILE A 39 1.90 1.60 -7.11
CA ILE A 39 3.15 2.34 -6.95
C ILE A 39 4.18 1.60 -6.08
N PHE A 40 3.74 0.83 -5.09
CA PHE A 40 4.60 0.19 -4.10
C PHE A 40 5.70 -0.71 -4.71
N PRO A 41 5.40 -1.61 -5.69
CA PRO A 41 6.43 -2.42 -6.32
C PRO A 41 7.50 -1.59 -7.04
N ILE A 42 7.12 -0.46 -7.63
CA ILE A 42 8.03 0.45 -8.34
C ILE A 42 8.96 1.12 -7.34
N ILE A 43 8.42 1.69 -6.25
CA ILE A 43 9.23 2.32 -5.19
C ILE A 43 10.18 1.30 -4.58
N LEU A 44 9.71 0.10 -4.28
CA LEU A 44 10.52 -0.95 -3.72
C LEU A 44 11.66 -1.36 -4.66
N GLY A 45 11.39 -1.49 -5.96
CA GLY A 45 12.41 -1.77 -6.96
C GLY A 45 13.50 -0.71 -7.02
N VAL A 46 13.12 0.58 -6.94
CA VAL A 46 14.07 1.70 -6.91
C VAL A 46 14.91 1.69 -5.63
N ILE A 47 14.28 1.52 -4.46
CA ILE A 47 15.00 1.39 -3.18
C ILE A 47 15.94 0.19 -3.23
N PHE A 48 15.50 -0.92 -3.81
CA PHE A 48 16.30 -2.12 -3.94
C PHE A 48 17.55 -1.88 -4.79
N LEU A 49 17.38 -1.26 -5.96
CA LEU A 49 18.46 -0.92 -6.87
C LEU A 49 19.47 0.04 -6.24
N ILE A 50 19.00 1.10 -5.58
CA ILE A 50 19.85 2.06 -4.89
C ILE A 50 20.61 1.37 -3.74
N GLY A 51 19.93 0.56 -2.93
CA GLY A 51 20.55 -0.22 -1.87
C GLY A 51 21.61 -1.20 -2.39
N PHE A 52 21.34 -1.86 -3.52
CA PHE A 52 22.30 -2.74 -4.18
C PHE A 52 23.53 -1.96 -4.68
N LEU A 53 23.32 -0.82 -5.35
CA LEU A 53 24.39 0.04 -5.86
C LEU A 53 25.28 0.58 -4.73
N PHE A 54 24.70 0.98 -3.59
CA PHE A 54 25.48 1.38 -2.42
C PHE A 54 26.32 0.25 -1.83
N ASN A 55 25.92 -1.02 -2.03
CA ASN A 55 26.71 -2.17 -1.62
C ASN A 55 27.68 -2.66 -2.71
N ALA A 56 27.59 -2.17 -3.95
CA ALA A 56 28.44 -2.57 -5.07
C ALA A 56 29.92 -2.27 -4.83
N GLY A 57 30.25 -1.25 -4.03
CA GLY A 57 31.63 -0.95 -3.63
C GLY A 57 32.33 -2.10 -2.89
N HIS A 58 31.57 -3.01 -2.24
CA HIS A 58 32.13 -4.20 -1.61
C HIS A 58 32.43 -5.34 -2.60
N PHE A 59 31.87 -5.29 -3.81
CA PHE A 59 32.05 -6.30 -4.85
C PHE A 59 33.16 -5.94 -5.85
N PHE A 60 33.35 -4.66 -6.15
CA PHE A 60 34.19 -4.21 -7.27
C PHE A 60 35.30 -3.22 -6.89
N GLY A 61 35.53 -2.96 -5.60
CA GLY A 61 36.61 -2.08 -5.15
C GLY A 61 38.00 -2.73 -5.13
N GLU A 62 39.05 -1.92 -5.00
CA GLU A 62 40.46 -2.38 -4.90
C GLU A 62 40.70 -3.29 -3.67
N ASN A 63 39.83 -3.21 -2.66
CA ASN A 63 39.74 -4.12 -1.51
C ASN A 63 38.40 -4.88 -1.48
N ALA A 64 37.94 -5.39 -2.62
CA ALA A 64 36.67 -6.10 -2.72
C ALA A 64 36.62 -7.32 -1.78
N ASP A 65 35.60 -7.36 -0.93
CA ASP A 65 35.28 -8.48 -0.05
C ASP A 65 33.92 -9.01 -0.48
N LEU A 66 33.94 -9.98 -1.40
CA LEU A 66 32.73 -10.61 -1.92
C LEU A 66 31.87 -11.21 -0.82
N LYS A 67 32.48 -11.78 0.24
CA LYS A 67 31.73 -12.38 1.34
C LYS A 67 30.92 -11.31 2.06
N LYS A 68 31.53 -10.15 2.33
CA LYS A 68 30.87 -9.01 2.96
C LYS A 68 29.81 -8.40 2.05
N GLY A 69 30.08 -8.27 0.75
CA GLY A 69 29.11 -7.81 -0.25
C GLY A 69 27.88 -8.71 -0.31
N ILE A 70 28.07 -10.02 -0.49
CA ILE A 70 26.99 -11.01 -0.56
C ILE A 70 26.16 -11.00 0.73
N THR A 71 26.81 -11.02 1.90
CA THR A 71 26.10 -11.04 3.18
C THR A 71 25.15 -9.85 3.33
N ARG A 72 25.58 -8.65 2.92
CA ARG A 72 24.77 -7.44 3.01
C ARG A 72 23.59 -7.45 2.04
N VAL A 73 23.84 -7.82 0.78
CA VAL A 73 22.77 -7.95 -0.22
C VAL A 73 21.75 -8.99 0.22
N LEU A 74 22.20 -10.12 0.77
CA LEU A 74 21.33 -11.20 1.21
C LEU A 74 20.44 -10.77 2.39
N VAL A 75 21.01 -10.08 3.39
CA VAL A 75 20.23 -9.49 4.49
C VAL A 75 19.21 -8.48 3.97
N PHE A 76 19.59 -7.64 3.03
CA PHE A 76 18.69 -6.65 2.44
C PHE A 76 17.55 -7.29 1.64
N VAL A 77 17.85 -8.31 0.83
CA VAL A 77 16.85 -9.12 0.10
C VAL A 77 15.87 -9.79 1.08
N LEU A 78 16.37 -10.35 2.19
CA LEU A 78 15.52 -10.98 3.20
C LEU A 78 14.55 -9.97 3.83
N ILE A 79 15.04 -8.79 4.21
CA ILE A 79 14.20 -7.73 4.79
C ILE A 79 13.18 -7.24 3.76
N ALA A 80 13.61 -6.92 2.54
CA ALA A 80 12.73 -6.46 1.47
C ALA A 80 11.65 -7.51 1.15
N GLY A 81 12.03 -8.79 1.06
CA GLY A 81 11.12 -9.90 0.84
C GLY A 81 10.09 -10.06 1.96
N ALA A 82 10.50 -9.93 3.23
CA ALA A 82 9.60 -9.97 4.37
C ALA A 82 8.59 -8.80 4.33
N VAL A 83 9.06 -7.58 4.03
CA VAL A 83 8.20 -6.39 3.91
C VAL A 83 7.18 -6.58 2.79
N VAL A 84 7.59 -7.07 1.62
CA VAL A 84 6.68 -7.41 0.51
C VAL A 84 5.67 -8.46 0.94
N GLY A 85 6.12 -9.55 1.55
CA GLY A 85 5.24 -10.65 1.96
C GLY A 85 4.16 -10.20 2.94
N ILE A 86 4.53 -9.41 3.95
CA ILE A 86 3.58 -8.81 4.89
C ILE A 86 2.60 -7.90 4.15
N PHE A 87 3.11 -7.03 3.27
CA PHE A 87 2.28 -6.09 2.52
C PHE A 87 1.26 -6.80 1.62
N THR A 88 1.69 -7.82 0.87
CA THR A 88 0.81 -8.64 0.02
C THR A 88 -0.23 -9.39 0.85
N TYR A 89 0.18 -9.95 2.01
CA TYR A 89 -0.75 -10.62 2.93
C TYR A 89 -1.83 -9.67 3.44
N LEU A 90 -1.45 -8.47 3.89
CA LEU A 90 -2.40 -7.46 4.36
C LEU A 90 -3.39 -7.05 3.26
N ILE A 91 -2.93 -6.88 2.02
CA ILE A 91 -3.80 -6.59 0.88
C ILE A 91 -4.80 -7.73 0.65
N SER A 92 -4.36 -8.99 0.74
CA SER A 92 -5.21 -10.15 0.47
C SER A 92 -6.35 -10.35 1.47
N ILE A 93 -6.24 -9.78 2.69
CA ILE A 93 -7.31 -9.83 3.69
C ILE A 93 -8.39 -8.76 3.42
N VAL A 94 -8.01 -7.66 2.77
CA VAL A 94 -8.89 -6.52 2.51
C VAL A 94 -9.72 -6.72 1.23
N VAL A 95 -9.40 -7.74 0.43
CA VAL A 95 -10.10 -8.10 -0.83
C VAL A 95 -11.08 -9.25 -0.62
#